data_AF-A0A7X3Z8F2-F1
#
_entry.id   AF-A0A7X3Z8F2-F1
#
_cell.length_a   1.000
_cell.length_b   1.000
_cell.length_c   1.000
_cell.angle_alpha   90.00
_cell.angle_beta   90.00
_cell.angle_gamma   90.00
#
_symmetry.space_group_name_H-M   'P 1'
#
loop_
_entity.id
_entity.type
_entity.pdbx_description
1 polymer ?
#
loop_
_entity_poly.entity_id
_entity_poly.type
_entity_poly.pdbx_seq_one_letter_code
_entity_poly.pdbx_strand_id
1 'polypeptide(L)' 'LKIPAAPFLIAFILGPLLEDNFRQSLLLSRGDWLIFFSSTICWVFWGLTAMVIGFTVWNNVRRA' A
#
# COMPACT_ATOMS: atom_id res chain seq x y z
N LEU A 1 27.35 4.74 14.55
CA LEU A 1 25.88 4.91 14.53
C LEU A 1 25.24 3.76 15.29
N LYS A 2 24.54 4.02 16.41
CA LYS A 2 23.71 3.00 17.09
C LYS A 2 22.42 2.85 16.28
N ILE A 3 22.45 2.08 15.20
CA ILE A 3 21.21 1.70 14.52
C ILE A 3 20.51 0.73 15.48
N PRO A 4 19.32 1.06 16.02
CA PRO A 4 18.63 0.17 16.92
C PRO A 4 18.38 -1.16 16.18
N ALA A 5 18.78 -2.28 16.77
CA ALA A 5 18.64 -3.60 16.16
C ALA A 5 17.18 -3.99 15.93
N ALA A 6 16.25 -3.41 16.70
CA ALA A 6 14.82 -3.68 16.61
C ALA A 6 14.19 -3.27 15.25
N PRO A 7 14.32 -2.03 14.75
CA PRO A 7 13.86 -1.67 13.40
C PRO A 7 14.46 -2.51 12.28
N PHE A 8 15.73 -2.90 12.40
CA PHE A 8 16.38 -3.74 11.39
C PHE A 8 15.78 -5.16 11.36
N LEU A 9 15.57 -5.77 12.53
CA LEU A 9 14.92 -7.07 12.65
C LEU A 9 13.48 -7.04 12.12
N ILE A 10 12.73 -5.98 12.43
CA ILE A 10 11.37 -5.78 11.93
C ILE A 10 11.37 -5.67 10.41
N ALA A 11 12.26 -4.87 9.83
CA ALA A 11 12.38 -4.76 8.38
C ALA A 11 12.75 -6.09 7.71
N PHE A 12 13.63 -6.88 8.34
CA PHE A 12 14.03 -8.19 7.86
C PHE A 12 12.90 -9.22 7.88
N ILE A 13 11.98 -9.16 8.85
CA ILE A 13 10.80 -10.04 8.92
C ILE A 13 9.68 -9.53 8.01
N LEU A 14 9.49 -8.21 7.97
CA LEU A 14 8.41 -7.57 7.21
C LEU A 14 8.65 -7.64 5.70
N GLY A 15 9.92 -7.60 5.26
CA GLY A 15 10.30 -7.74 3.86
C GLY A 15 9.78 -9.02 3.20
N PRO A 16 10.15 -10.23 3.66
CA PRO A 16 9.66 -11.48 3.09
C PRO A 16 8.15 -11.62 3.26
N LEU A 17 7.57 -11.17 4.39
CA LEU A 17 6.13 -11.20 4.58
C LEU A 17 5.40 -10.35 3.51
N LEU A 18 5.93 -9.18 3.18
CA LEU A 18 5.38 -8.33 2.12
C LEU A 18 5.47 -9.05 0.77
N GLU A 19 6.60 -9.69 0.47
CA GLU A 19 6.76 -10.42 -0.80
C GLU A 19 5.85 -11.66 -0.89
N ASP A 20 5.68 -12.40 0.20
CA ASP A 20 4.77 -13.54 0.25
C ASP A 20 3.33 -13.10 0.03
N ASN A 21 2.88 -12.04 0.68
CA ASN A 21 1.53 -11.50 0.46
C ASN A 21 1.35 -10.94 -0.95
N PHE A 22 2.38 -10.29 -1.50
CA PHE A 22 2.36 -9.79 -2.88
C PHE A 22 2.27 -10.94 -3.88
N ARG A 23 3.13 -11.97 -3.74
CA ARG A 23 3.12 -13.18 -4.57
C ARG A 23 1.80 -13.92 -4.44
N GLN A 24 1.29 -14.10 -3.23
CA GLN A 24 0.00 -14.75 -2.99
C GLN A 24 -1.14 -14.00 -3.68
N SER A 25 -1.15 -12.66 -3.62
CA SER A 25 -2.16 -11.86 -4.29
C SER A 25 -2.12 -12.03 -5.82
N LEU A 26 -0.93 -12.08 -6.41
CA LEU A 26 -0.73 -12.29 -7.85
C LEU A 26 -1.09 -13.71 -8.31
N LEU A 27 -0.80 -14.72 -7.48
CA LEU A 27 -1.17 -16.11 -7.74
C LEU A 27 -2.68 -16.32 -7.66
N LEU A 28 -3.35 -15.77 -6.64
CA LEU A 28 -4.81 -15.76 -6.53
C LEU A 28 -5.45 -15.02 -7.71
N SER A 29 -4.73 -14.04 -8.23
CA SER A 29 -5.10 -13.23 -9.39
C SER A 29 -4.83 -13.84 -10.75
N ARG A 30 -4.24 -15.05 -10.82
CA ARG A 30 -3.86 -15.70 -12.09
C ARG A 30 -3.04 -14.78 -13.02
N GLY A 31 -2.27 -13.84 -12.47
CA GLY A 31 -1.48 -12.89 -13.25
C GLY A 31 -2.24 -11.71 -13.89
N ASP A 32 -3.55 -11.57 -13.65
CA ASP A 32 -4.33 -10.44 -14.16
C ASP A 32 -4.22 -9.19 -13.27
N TRP A 33 -3.49 -8.17 -13.74
CA TRP A 33 -3.38 -6.84 -13.10
C TRP A 33 -4.74 -6.16 -12.83
N LEU A 34 -5.81 -6.65 -13.46
CA LEU A 34 -7.18 -6.24 -13.26
C LEU A 34 -7.73 -6.57 -11.86
N ILE A 35 -7.09 -7.41 -11.05
CA ILE A 35 -7.56 -7.67 -9.67
C ILE A 35 -7.49 -6.44 -8.78
N PHE A 36 -6.55 -5.53 -9.01
CA PHE A 36 -6.50 -4.24 -8.32
C PHE A 36 -7.69 -3.32 -8.65
N PHE A 37 -8.54 -3.69 -9.63
CA PHE A 37 -9.77 -2.98 -10.01
C PHE A 37 -11.02 -3.87 -10.04
N SER A 38 -10.88 -5.19 -9.91
CA SER A 38 -11.99 -6.14 -10.06
C SER A 38 -12.80 -6.35 -8.78
N SER A 39 -12.19 -6.13 -7.60
CA SER A 39 -12.88 -6.28 -6.32
C SER A 39 -13.45 -4.95 -5.84
N THR A 40 -14.70 -4.96 -5.38
CA THR A 40 -15.36 -3.82 -4.74
C THR A 40 -14.52 -3.24 -3.59
N ILE A 41 -13.74 -4.09 -2.91
CA ILE A 41 -12.82 -3.66 -1.84
C ILE A 41 -11.73 -2.73 -2.39
N CYS A 42 -11.20 -3.00 -3.58
CA CYS A 42 -10.13 -2.21 -4.18
C CYS A 42 -10.62 -0.82 -4.58
N TRP A 43 -11.85 -0.72 -5.11
CA TRP A 43 -12.48 0.57 -5.40
C TRP A 43 -12.66 1.43 -4.16
N VAL A 44 -12.99 0.84 -3.01
CA VAL A 44 -13.07 1.56 -1.74
C VAL A 44 -11.70 2.11 -1.33
N PHE A 45 -10.64 1.31 -1.42
CA PHE A 45 -9.27 1.75 -1.11
C PHE A 45 -8.77 2.84 -2.08
N TRP A 46 -9.05 2.71 -3.38
CA TRP A 46 -8.75 3.75 -4.37
C TRP A 46 -9.52 5.04 -4.10
N GLY A 47 -10.81 4.95 -3.77
CA GLY A 47 -11.64 6.10 -3.42
C GLY A 47 -11.12 6.82 -2.17
N LEU A 48 -10.74 6.07 -1.13
CA LEU A 48 -10.13 6.63 0.08
C LEU A 48 -8.79 7.32 -0.21
N THR A 49 -7.94 6.67 -1.02
CA THR A 49 -6.65 7.24 -1.42
C THR A 49 -6.84 8.55 -2.19
N ALA A 50 -7.73 8.57 -3.17
CA ALA A 50 -8.07 9.77 -3.94
C ALA A 50 -8.65 10.87 -3.04
N MET A 51 -9.50 10.51 -2.06
CA MET A 51 -10.05 11.46 -1.09
C MET A 51 -8.94 12.10 -0.24
N VAL A 52 -8.00 11.32 0.29
CA VAL A 52 -6.89 11.84 1.10
C VAL A 52 -5.98 12.74 0.27
N ILE A 53 -5.64 12.33 -0.95
CA ILE A 53 -4.79 13.13 -1.86
C ILE A 53 -5.52 14.42 -2.23
N GLY A 54 -6.79 14.34 -2.64
CA GLY A 54 -7.59 15.51 -3.00
C GLY A 54 -7.76 16.48 -1.84
N PHE A 55 -8.05 15.97 -0.64
CA PHE A 55 -8.15 16.77 0.57
C PHE A 55 -6.79 17.42 0.94
N THR A 56 -5.70 16.67 0.86
CA THR A 56 -4.34 17.17 1.07
C THR A 56 -4.00 18.29 0.10
N VAL A 57 -4.24 18.08 -1.19
CA VAL A 57 -3.94 19.07 -2.23
C VAL A 57 -4.80 20.32 -2.05
N TRP A 58 -6.10 20.17 -1.82
CA TRP A 58 -6.99 21.32 -1.58
C TRP A 58 -6.57 22.09 -0.32
N ASN A 59 -6.30 21.40 0.78
CA ASN A 59 -5.86 22.04 2.01
C ASN A 59 -4.47 22.70 1.85
N ASN A 60 -3.56 22.14 1.06
CA ASN A 60 -2.27 22.78 0.77
C ASN A 60 -2.41 24.01 -0.11
N VAL A 61 -3.20 23.94 -1.19
CA VAL A 61 -3.45 25.09 -2.08
C VAL A 61 -4.20 26.21 -1.36
N ARG A 62 -5.09 25.88 -0.42
CA ARG A 62 -5.83 26.86 0.39
C ARG A 62 -5.00 27.44 1.55
N ARG A 63 -3.90 26.79 1.93
CA ARG A 63 -2.97 27.25 2.96
C ARG A 63 -1.81 28.09 2.41
N ALA A 64 -1.57 28.05 1.10
CA ALA A 64 -0.68 28.95 0.37
C ALA A 64 -1.41 30.26 0.01
#